data_AF-A0A7V9J619-F1
#
_entry.id   AF-A0A7V9J619-F1
#
_cell.length_a   1.000
_cell.length_b   1.000
_cell.length_c   1.000
_cell.angle_alpha   90.00
_cell.angle_beta   90.00
_cell.angle_gamma   90.00
#
_symmetry.space_group_name_H-M   'P 1'
#
loop_
_entity.id
_entity.type
_entity.pdbx_description
1 polymer ?
#
loop_
_entity_poly.entity_id
_entity_poly.type
_entity_poly.pdbx_seq_one_letter_code
_entity_poly.pdbx_strand_id
1 'polypeptide(L)' 'AGLAERLDVRRRLVPTADVRRRGKAALPENDALPDIRVDPDTFTVAIDGEDVVPDPASELPMAQRYFLF' A
#
# COMPACT_ATOMS: atom_id res chain seq x y z
N ALA A 1 22.97 -2.76 -23.90
CA ALA A 1 23.08 -4.24 -23.82
C ALA A 1 24.25 -4.61 -22.92
N GLY A 2 24.31 -5.84 -22.39
CA GLY A 2 25.47 -6.29 -21.61
C GLY A 2 25.46 -5.94 -20.10
N LEU A 3 24.32 -5.48 -19.56
CA LEU A 3 24.27 -5.02 -18.17
C LEU A 3 24.40 -6.18 -17.17
N ALA A 4 23.81 -7.33 -17.49
CA ALA A 4 23.86 -8.50 -16.60
C ALA A 4 25.30 -9.01 -16.45
N GLU A 5 26.03 -9.04 -17.56
CA GLU A 5 27.43 -9.46 -17.67
C GLU A 5 28.35 -8.48 -16.96
N ARG A 6 28.11 -7.17 -17.09
CA ARG A 6 28.87 -6.13 -16.39
C ARG A 6 28.69 -6.17 -14.87
N LEU A 7 27.53 -6.61 -14.40
CA LEU A 7 27.20 -6.70 -12.97
C LEU A 7 27.45 -8.10 -12.39
N ASP A 8 27.89 -9.07 -13.19
CA ASP A 8 28.06 -10.48 -12.82
C ASP A 8 26.83 -11.08 -12.10
N VAL A 9 25.64 -10.76 -12.60
CA VAL A 9 24.39 -11.28 -12.02
C VAL A 9 23.91 -12.53 -12.76
N ARG A 10 23.57 -13.56 -11.97
CA ARG A 10 23.00 -14.82 -12.50
C ARG A 10 21.47 -14.78 -12.62
N ARG A 11 20.82 -13.87 -11.90
CA ARG A 11 19.35 -13.70 -11.95
C ARG A 11 18.99 -12.99 -13.25
N ARG A 12 17.93 -13.46 -13.91
CA ARG A 12 17.39 -12.83 -15.12
C ARG A 12 16.99 -11.39 -14.83
N LEU A 13 17.58 -10.44 -15.56
CA LEU A 13 17.10 -9.06 -15.57
C LEU A 13 15.80 -8.98 -16.38
N VAL A 14 14.78 -8.34 -15.81
CA VAL A 14 13.50 -8.07 -16.46
C VAL A 14 13.27 -6.57 -16.40
N PRO A 15 13.00 -5.90 -17.54
CA PRO A 15 12.71 -4.47 -17.51
C PRO A 15 11.39 -4.20 -16.82
N THR A 16 11.29 -3.07 -16.11
CA THR A 16 10.00 -2.56 -15.66
C THR A 16 9.14 -2.23 -16.87
N ALA A 17 7.84 -2.55 -16.79
CA ALA A 17 6.85 -2.13 -17.77
C ALA A 17 6.43 -0.66 -17.54
N ASP A 18 5.31 -0.24 -18.14
CA ASP A 18 4.78 1.11 -17.98
C ASP A 18 4.29 1.38 -16.55
N VAL A 19 5.01 2.26 -15.86
CA VAL A 19 4.70 2.75 -14.50
C VAL A 19 4.13 4.17 -14.50
N ARG A 20 4.02 4.82 -15.66
CA ARG A 20 3.56 6.21 -15.78
C ARG A 20 2.08 6.31 -16.12
N ARG A 21 1.53 5.31 -16.81
CA ARG A 21 0.11 5.27 -17.19
C ARG A 21 -0.81 4.61 -16.16
N ARG A 22 -0.27 3.93 -15.16
CA ARG A 22 -1.06 3.26 -14.12
C ARG A 22 -1.45 4.26 -13.03
N GLY A 23 -2.72 4.25 -12.64
CA GLY A 23 -3.28 5.09 -11.56
C GLY A 23 -4.15 4.27 -10.60
N LYS A 24 -4.94 4.94 -9.75
CA LYS A 24 -5.80 4.32 -8.73
C LYS A 24 -6.76 3.26 -9.31
N ALA A 25 -7.34 3.53 -10.48
CA ALA A 25 -8.20 2.62 -11.24
C ALA A 25 -7.55 1.29 -11.66
N ALA A 26 -6.22 1.18 -11.59
CA ALA A 26 -5.51 -0.04 -11.92
C ALA A 26 -5.24 -0.95 -10.70
N LEU A 27 -5.73 -0.58 -9.50
CA LEU A 27 -5.57 -1.37 -8.27
C LEU A 27 -6.72 -2.39 -8.13
N PRO A 28 -6.45 -3.70 -8.24
CA PRO A 28 -7.49 -4.71 -8.09
C PRO A 28 -8.12 -4.65 -6.70
N GLU A 29 -9.46 -4.69 -6.66
CA GLU A 29 -10.28 -4.64 -5.44
C GLU A 29 -10.06 -3.39 -4.55
N ASN A 30 -9.32 -2.38 -5.03
CA ASN A 30 -8.83 -1.26 -4.21
C ASN A 30 -8.72 0.05 -5.00
N ASP A 31 -9.66 0.34 -5.89
CA ASP A 31 -9.63 1.48 -6.80
C ASP A 31 -10.52 2.69 -6.37
N ALA A 32 -11.11 2.64 -5.17
CA ALA A 32 -11.97 3.70 -4.65
C ALA A 32 -11.31 5.10 -4.65
N LEU A 33 -12.08 6.11 -5.06
CA LEU A 33 -11.69 7.53 -5.07
C LEU A 33 -12.69 8.36 -4.25
N PRO A 34 -12.76 8.17 -2.91
CA PRO A 34 -13.71 8.90 -2.07
C PRO A 34 -13.26 10.34 -1.82
N ASP A 35 -14.18 11.16 -1.34
CA ASP A 35 -13.88 12.50 -0.84
C ASP A 35 -13.36 12.41 0.60
N ILE A 36 -12.07 12.64 0.78
CA ILE A 36 -11.40 12.56 2.08
C ILE A 36 -11.13 13.98 2.60
N ARG A 37 -11.68 14.30 3.78
CA ARG A 37 -11.41 15.56 4.49
C ARG A 37 -10.69 15.29 5.80
N VAL A 38 -9.76 16.19 6.14
CA VAL A 38 -9.04 16.17 7.42
C VAL A 38 -9.22 17.52 8.08
N ASP A 39 -9.75 17.52 9.31
CA ASP A 39 -9.82 18.71 10.14
C ASP A 39 -8.42 19.03 10.70
N PRO A 40 -7.87 20.24 10.47
CA PRO A 40 -6.48 20.55 10.80
C PRO A 40 -6.20 20.70 12.30
N ASP A 41 -7.23 20.98 13.11
CA ASP A 41 -7.07 21.25 14.55
C ASP A 41 -7.31 19.98 15.39
N THR A 42 -8.25 19.15 14.97
CA THR A 42 -8.62 17.91 15.68
C THR A 42 -8.05 16.64 15.05
N PHE A 43 -7.57 16.72 13.81
CA PHE A 43 -7.15 15.58 12.98
C PHE A 43 -8.25 14.56 12.72
N THR A 44 -9.52 14.93 12.90
CA THR A 44 -10.67 14.11 12.51
C THR A 44 -10.63 13.88 11.00
N VAL A 45 -10.77 12.62 10.59
CA VAL A 45 -10.83 12.23 9.18
C VAL A 45 -12.27 11.87 8.84
N ALA A 46 -12.82 12.49 7.80
CA ALA A 46 -14.12 12.15 7.25
C ALA A 46 -13.98 11.60 5.83
N ILE A 47 -14.68 10.51 5.53
CA ILE A 47 -14.77 9.90 4.21
C ILE A 47 -16.22 10.02 3.75
N ASP A 48 -16.44 10.69 2.62
CA ASP A 48 -17.78 10.92 2.04
C ASP A 48 -18.78 11.56 3.05
N GLY A 49 -18.25 12.35 3.99
CA GLY A 49 -19.03 13.06 5.02
C GLY A 49 -19.21 12.29 6.33
N GLU A 50 -18.68 11.06 6.44
CA GLU A 50 -18.75 10.24 7.65
C GLU A 50 -17.40 10.21 8.39
N ASP A 51 -17.42 10.47 9.69
CA ASP A 51 -16.22 10.43 10.53
C ASP A 51 -15.69 8.99 10.69
N VAL A 52 -14.40 8.82 10.43
CA VAL A 52 -13.71 7.55 10.63
C VAL A 52 -13.22 7.47 12.08
N VAL A 53 -13.92 6.67 12.88
CA VAL A 53 -13.56 6.43 14.29
C VAL A 53 -12.62 5.23 14.38
N PRO A 54 -11.42 5.36 14.98
CA PRO A 54 -10.52 4.23 15.15
C PRO A 54 -11.08 3.24 16.17
N ASP A 55 -11.04 1.95 15.83
CA ASP A 55 -11.32 0.84 16.74
C ASP A 55 -10.04 0.00 16.93
N PRO A 56 -9.15 0.42 17.84
CA PRO A 56 -7.86 -0.26 18.03
C PRO A 56 -8.07 -1.63 18.70
N ALA A 57 -7.63 -2.69 18.03
CA ALA A 57 -7.65 -4.04 18.57
C ALA A 57 -6.62 -4.23 19.71
N SER A 58 -7.03 -4.89 20.79
CA SER A 58 -6.14 -5.25 21.91
C SER A 58 -5.31 -6.50 21.67
N GLU A 59 -5.75 -7.37 20.75
CA GLU A 59 -5.08 -8.60 20.34
C GLU A 59 -5.31 -8.86 18.85
N LEU A 60 -4.42 -9.66 18.23
CA LEU A 60 -4.48 -9.90 16.79
C LEU A 60 -4.33 -11.37 16.40
N PRO A 61 -4.99 -11.71 15.27
CA PRO A 61 -4.58 -12.65 14.27
C PRO A 61 -3.10 -12.96 14.21
N MET A 62 -2.69 -14.22 14.06
CA MET A 62 -1.37 -14.51 13.48
C MET A 62 -0.17 -13.87 14.23
N ALA A 63 -0.35 -13.52 15.51
CA ALA A 63 0.68 -12.90 16.33
C ALA A 63 1.33 -13.95 17.24
N GLN A 64 1.19 -13.82 18.57
CA GLN A 64 1.86 -14.62 19.60
C GLN A 64 1.79 -16.14 19.38
N ARG A 65 0.74 -16.65 18.72
CA ARG A 65 0.57 -18.08 18.43
C ARG A 65 1.64 -18.66 17.49
N TYR A 66 2.24 -17.83 16.63
CA TYR A 66 3.11 -18.32 15.54
C TYR A 66 4.57 -17.85 15.66
N PHE A 67 4.86 -16.96 16.59
CA PHE A 67 6.21 -16.42 16.79
C PHE A 67 6.77 -16.88 18.13
N LEU A 68 8.03 -17.32 18.12
CA LEU A 68 8.72 -17.75 19.33
C LEU A 68 9.06 -16.56 20.24
N PHE A 69 9.28 -15.38 19.65
CA PHE A 69 9.53 -14.10 20.32
C PHE A 69 8.93 -12.98 19.49
#